data_AF-A0A2L1ULM8-F1
#
_entry.id   AF-A0A2L1ULM8-F1
#
_cell.length_a   1.000
_cell.length_b   1.000
_cell.length_c   1.000
_cell.angle_alpha   90.00
_cell.angle_beta   90.00
_cell.angle_gamma   90.00
#
_symmetry.space_group_name_H-M   'P 1'
#
loop_
_entity.id
_entity.type
_entity.pdbx_description
1 polymer ?
#
loop_
_entity_poly.entity_id
_entity_poly.type
_entity_poly.pdbx_seq_one_letter_code
_entity_poly.pdbx_strand_id
1 'polypeptide(L)'
;MNKKYIQQWLIFKGGAIILIAASLCYIYGVNDLMETFNTKSLFILSDIIEYSGKVIICASGIPLFIWVLFFALKMLFKKGIEPFKKYTTIGYVWMVVSVLSFILGFIISFIIPFILMASPYTSCNIGKYSNYYVITPSLCKTIDPDEWKKR
;
A
#
# COMPACT_ATOMS: atom_id res chain seq x y z
N MET A 1 4.80 -34.81 -25.96
CA MET A 1 4.16 -33.81 -25.07
C MET A 1 3.31 -32.87 -25.93
N ASN A 2 2.03 -32.68 -25.63
CA ASN A 2 1.08 -32.01 -26.54
C ASN A 2 1.40 -30.51 -26.68
N LYS A 3 1.41 -29.94 -27.90
CA LYS A 3 1.78 -28.54 -28.16
C LYS A 3 0.93 -27.54 -27.35
N LYS A 4 -0.36 -27.85 -27.19
CA LYS A 4 -1.30 -27.08 -26.34
C LYS A 4 -0.89 -27.07 -24.85
N TYR A 5 -0.40 -28.20 -24.34
CA TYR A 5 0.07 -28.32 -22.96
C TYR A 5 1.32 -27.47 -22.70
N ILE A 6 2.27 -27.48 -23.64
CA ILE A 6 3.48 -26.65 -23.56
C ILE A 6 3.13 -25.16 -23.55
N GLN A 7 2.21 -24.72 -24.42
CA GLN A 7 1.76 -23.32 -24.45
C GLN A 7 1.07 -22.90 -23.15
N GLN A 8 0.15 -23.72 -22.63
CA GLN A 8 -0.51 -23.43 -21.35
C GLN A 8 0.49 -23.38 -20.19
N TRP A 9 1.48 -24.26 -20.19
CA TRP A 9 2.55 -24.25 -19.18
C TRP A 9 3.40 -22.99 -19.25
N LEU A 10 3.79 -22.55 -20.45
CA LEU A 10 4.54 -21.31 -20.66
C LEU A 10 3.75 -20.08 -20.23
N ILE A 11 2.46 -20.00 -20.56
CA ILE A 11 1.58 -18.90 -20.13
C ILE A 11 1.45 -18.89 -18.60
N PHE A 12 1.29 -20.06 -17.98
CA PHE A 12 1.15 -20.20 -16.54
C PHE A 12 2.42 -19.74 -15.80
N LYS A 13 3.60 -20.15 -16.27
CA LYS A 13 4.89 -19.72 -15.69
C LYS A 13 5.20 -18.25 -15.98
N GLY A 14 4.92 -17.78 -17.20
CA GLY A 14 5.10 -16.39 -17.59
C GLY A 14 4.21 -15.46 -16.75
N GLY A 15 2.95 -15.82 -16.54
CA GLY A 15 2.03 -15.08 -15.67
C GLY A 15 2.54 -14.99 -14.22
N ALA A 16 3.12 -16.08 -13.68
CA ALA A 16 3.72 -16.06 -12.35
C ALA A 16 4.91 -15.09 -12.25
N ILE A 17 5.79 -15.04 -13.26
CA ILE A 17 6.92 -14.10 -13.30
C ILE A 17 6.42 -12.65 -13.34
N ILE A 18 5.42 -12.36 -14.17
CA ILE A 18 4.82 -11.03 -14.27
C ILE A 18 4.21 -10.61 -12.92
N LEU A 19 3.51 -11.52 -12.23
CA LEU A 19 2.94 -11.25 -10.91
C LEU A 19 4.02 -10.96 -9.85
N ILE A 20 5.13 -11.69 -9.87
CA ILE A 20 6.27 -11.42 -8.97
C ILE A 20 6.83 -10.03 -9.25
N ALA A 21 7.11 -9.72 -10.51
CA ALA A 21 7.65 -8.42 -10.90
C ALA A 21 6.70 -7.27 -10.51
N ALA A 22 5.40 -7.40 -10.80
CA ALA A 22 4.40 -6.42 -10.42
C ALA A 22 4.30 -6.23 -8.90
N SER A 23 4.40 -7.31 -8.13
CA SER A 23 4.33 -7.24 -6.66
C SER A 23 5.56 -6.56 -6.06
N LEU A 24 6.76 -6.85 -6.58
CA LEU A 24 7.99 -6.19 -6.15
C LEU A 24 7.98 -4.69 -6.52
N CYS A 25 7.58 -4.36 -7.75
CA CYS A 25 7.43 -2.96 -8.18
C CYS A 25 6.42 -2.20 -7.29
N TYR A 26 5.30 -2.84 -6.95
CA TYR A 26 4.32 -2.24 -6.04
C TYR A 26 4.93 -1.99 -4.66
N ILE A 27 5.51 -3.01 -4.01
CA ILE A 27 6.07 -2.88 -2.66
C ILE A 27 7.16 -1.80 -2.63
N TYR A 28 8.05 -1.79 -3.62
CA TYR A 28 9.10 -0.78 -3.74
C TYR A 28 8.52 0.63 -3.94
N GLY A 29 7.54 0.78 -4.85
CA GLY A 29 6.89 2.06 -5.10
C GLY A 29 6.11 2.59 -3.89
N VAL A 30 5.49 1.71 -3.09
CA VAL A 30 4.85 2.12 -1.84
C VAL A 30 5.89 2.56 -0.81
N ASN A 31 7.05 1.90 -0.73
CA ASN A 31 8.11 2.31 0.20
C ASN A 31 8.66 3.70 -0.15
N ASP A 32 8.93 3.97 -1.44
CA ASP A 32 9.35 5.28 -1.94
C ASP A 32 8.30 6.37 -1.67
N LEU A 33 7.01 6.04 -1.86
CA LEU A 33 5.90 6.92 -1.49
C LEU A 33 5.83 7.16 0.03
N MET A 34 6.01 6.14 0.87
CA MET A 34 5.98 6.30 2.32
C MET A 34 7.14 7.16 2.84
N GLU A 35 8.32 7.04 2.22
CA GLU A 35 9.48 7.88 2.51
C GLU A 35 9.22 9.33 2.07
N THR A 36 8.58 9.52 0.93
CA THR A 36 8.23 10.86 0.41
C THR A 36 7.14 11.55 1.23
N PHE A 37 6.13 10.83 1.71
CA PHE A 37 4.94 11.38 2.39
C PHE A 37 4.96 11.24 3.91
N ASN A 38 6.14 11.04 4.50
CA ASN A 38 6.42 10.96 5.93
C ASN A 38 5.22 10.61 6.82
N THR A 39 4.62 9.42 6.59
CA THR A 39 3.41 8.94 7.31
C THR A 39 3.56 8.87 8.83
N LYS A 40 4.79 9.03 9.34
CA LYS A 40 5.10 9.18 10.76
C LYS A 40 4.56 10.49 11.36
N SER A 41 4.23 11.49 10.55
CA SER A 41 3.74 12.79 11.04
C SER A 41 2.35 12.69 11.70
N LEU A 42 1.50 11.73 11.31
CA LEU A 42 0.20 11.50 11.96
C LEU A 42 0.30 11.24 13.48
N PHE A 43 1.46 10.77 13.97
CA PHE A 43 1.66 10.41 15.37
C PHE A 43 2.66 11.31 16.11
N ILE A 44 3.44 12.14 15.40
CA ILE A 44 4.62 12.82 15.99
C ILE A 44 4.43 14.34 16.11
N LEU A 45 3.59 14.96 15.28
CA LEU A 45 3.35 16.42 15.34
C LEU A 45 1.93 16.69 15.81
N SER A 46 1.77 17.02 17.10
CA SER A 46 0.48 17.37 17.71
C SER A 46 -0.22 18.53 17.00
N ASP A 47 0.56 19.44 16.40
CA ASP A 47 0.05 20.71 15.88
C ASP A 47 -0.06 20.72 14.33
N ILE A 48 0.57 19.75 13.65
CA ILE A 48 0.68 19.66 12.18
C ILE A 48 0.50 18.19 11.75
N ILE A 49 -0.57 17.88 11.04
CA ILE A 49 -0.86 16.54 10.53
C ILE A 49 -0.65 16.53 9.02
N GLU A 50 0.26 15.69 8.53
CA GLU A 50 0.37 15.39 7.10
C GLU A 50 -0.50 14.19 6.77
N TYR A 51 -1.56 14.41 5.99
CA TYR A 51 -2.52 13.38 5.63
C TYR A 51 -2.53 13.16 4.12
N SER A 52 -2.22 11.94 3.70
CA SER A 52 -2.40 11.49 2.33
C SER A 52 -3.16 10.17 2.29
N GLY A 53 -4.46 10.24 2.00
CA GLY A 53 -5.31 9.04 1.88
C GLY A 53 -4.81 8.04 0.82
N LYS A 54 -4.10 8.53 -0.21
CA LYS A 54 -3.44 7.67 -1.22
C LYS A 54 -2.37 6.79 -0.59
N VAL A 55 -1.54 7.35 0.29
CA VAL A 55 -0.44 6.63 0.93
C VAL A 55 -0.96 5.59 1.91
N ILE A 56 -2.04 5.91 2.63
CA ILE A 56 -2.69 4.95 3.55
C ILE A 56 -3.27 3.75 2.79
N ILE A 57 -3.94 3.98 1.65
CA ILE A 57 -4.45 2.90 0.79
C ILE A 57 -3.30 2.06 0.21
N CYS A 58 -2.23 2.72 -0.23
CA CYS A 58 -1.04 2.05 -0.75
C CYS A 58 -0.34 1.20 0.33
N ALA A 59 -0.17 1.73 1.54
CA ALA A 59 0.44 1.03 2.66
C ALA A 59 -0.41 -0.18 3.12
N SER A 60 -1.74 -0.02 3.18
CA SER A 60 -2.64 -1.10 3.56
C SER A 60 -2.71 -2.24 2.54
N GLY A 61 -2.31 -1.97 1.28
CA GLY A 61 -2.18 -2.95 0.20
C GLY A 61 -0.93 -3.80 0.26
N ILE A 62 0.09 -3.42 1.05
CA ILE A 62 1.36 -4.18 1.16
C ILE A 62 1.12 -5.65 1.53
N PRO A 63 0.33 -6.01 2.56
CA PRO A 63 0.07 -7.41 2.92
C PRO A 63 -0.52 -8.23 1.76
N LEU A 64 -1.39 -7.61 0.95
CA LEU A 64 -2.01 -8.24 -0.21
C LEU A 64 -0.99 -8.54 -1.30
N PHE A 65 -0.10 -7.60 -1.61
CA PHE A 65 0.96 -7.83 -2.60
C PHE A 65 2.04 -8.79 -2.11
N ILE A 66 2.32 -8.84 -0.80
CA ILE A 66 3.15 -9.88 -0.19
C ILE A 66 2.49 -11.26 -0.39
N TRP A 67 1.19 -11.38 -0.15
CA TRP A 67 0.47 -12.64 -0.39
C TRP A 67 0.50 -13.07 -1.85
N VAL A 68 0.25 -12.14 -2.79
CA VAL A 68 0.32 -12.39 -4.23
C VAL A 68 1.73 -12.86 -4.63
N LEU A 69 2.78 -12.26 -4.05
CA LEU A 69 4.16 -12.66 -4.29
C LEU A 69 4.42 -14.12 -3.85
N PHE A 70 4.01 -14.50 -2.64
CA PHE A 70 4.12 -15.89 -2.19
C PHE A 70 3.30 -16.86 -3.05
N PHE A 71 2.09 -16.45 -3.46
CA PHE A 71 1.24 -17.25 -4.34
C PHE A 71 1.90 -17.46 -5.72
N ALA A 72 2.46 -16.40 -6.31
CA ALA A 72 3.15 -16.45 -7.59
C ALA A 72 4.45 -17.27 -7.53
N LEU A 73 5.21 -17.17 -6.43
CA LEU A 73 6.36 -18.05 -6.19
C LEU A 73 5.94 -19.52 -6.13
N LYS A 74 4.87 -19.83 -5.38
CA LYS A 74 4.32 -21.19 -5.30
C LYS A 74 3.89 -21.72 -6.67
N MET A 75 3.33 -20.85 -7.51
CA MET A 75 2.95 -21.15 -8.89
C MET A 75 4.16 -21.43 -9.79
N LEU A 76 5.25 -20.69 -9.60
CA LEU A 76 6.51 -20.86 -10.32
C LEU A 76 7.23 -22.18 -9.98
N PHE A 77 7.18 -22.64 -8.72
CA PHE A 77 7.82 -23.90 -8.31
C PHE A 77 6.97 -25.16 -8.49
N LYS A 78 5.66 -25.01 -8.71
CA LYS A 78 4.76 -26.17 -8.92
C LYS A 78 5.08 -26.92 -10.22
N LYS A 79 5.15 -28.26 -10.14
CA LYS A 79 5.21 -29.14 -11.33
C LYS A 79 3.81 -29.29 -11.94
N GLY A 80 3.69 -29.02 -13.24
CA GLY A 80 2.42 -29.13 -14.00
C GLY A 80 1.50 -27.90 -13.91
N ILE A 81 0.34 -28.02 -14.56
CA ILE A 81 -0.67 -26.95 -14.75
C ILE A 81 -1.94 -27.21 -13.91
N GLU A 82 -1.93 -28.28 -13.11
CA GLU A 82 -3.11 -28.62 -12.30
C GLU A 82 -3.48 -27.47 -11.34
N PRO A 83 -4.76 -27.24 -11.05
CA PRO A 83 -5.18 -26.26 -10.04
C PRO A 83 -4.64 -26.65 -8.65
N PHE A 84 -4.50 -25.68 -7.75
CA PHE A 84 -4.12 -25.97 -6.36
C PHE A 84 -5.26 -26.74 -5.67
N LYS A 85 -5.04 -28.04 -5.40
CA LYS A 85 -6.06 -28.92 -4.82
C LYS A 85 -6.50 -28.53 -3.41
N LYS A 86 -5.62 -27.89 -2.61
CA LYS A 86 -5.96 -27.36 -1.27
C LYS A 86 -5.13 -26.13 -0.96
N TYR A 87 -5.80 -25.07 -0.49
CA TYR A 87 -5.14 -23.98 0.22
C TYR A 87 -4.73 -24.49 1.60
N THR A 88 -3.53 -24.11 2.04
CA THR A 88 -3.13 -24.35 3.43
C THR A 88 -3.93 -23.42 4.32
N THR A 89 -4.30 -23.87 5.53
CA THR A 89 -5.07 -23.05 6.48
C THR A 89 -4.40 -21.71 6.75
N ILE A 90 -3.07 -21.71 6.90
CA ILE A 90 -2.24 -20.49 6.99
C ILE A 90 -2.36 -19.59 5.77
N GLY A 91 -2.35 -20.16 4.56
CA GLY A 91 -2.48 -19.39 3.32
C GLY A 91 -3.86 -18.74 3.18
N TYR A 92 -4.91 -19.40 3.67
CA TYR A 92 -6.26 -18.84 3.70
C TYR A 92 -6.40 -17.74 4.75
N VAL A 93 -5.90 -17.96 5.97
CA VAL A 93 -5.91 -16.93 7.03
C VAL A 93 -5.15 -15.68 6.57
N TRP A 94 -3.96 -15.85 6.00
CA TRP A 94 -3.18 -14.72 5.49
C TRP A 94 -3.88 -13.99 4.34
N MET A 95 -4.55 -14.72 3.44
CA MET A 95 -5.38 -14.11 2.38
C MET A 95 -6.47 -13.23 2.98
N VAL A 96 -7.23 -13.75 3.95
CA VAL A 96 -8.31 -13.00 4.62
C VAL A 96 -7.77 -11.77 5.33
N VAL A 97 -6.68 -11.91 6.11
CA VAL A 97 -6.04 -10.78 6.80
C VAL A 97 -5.57 -9.71 5.81
N SER A 98 -4.98 -10.13 4.69
CA SER A 98 -4.47 -9.21 3.68
C SER A 98 -5.59 -8.43 2.98
N VAL A 99 -6.70 -9.10 2.66
CA VAL A 99 -7.89 -8.46 2.06
C VAL A 99 -8.54 -7.50 3.06
N LEU A 100 -8.70 -7.92 4.32
CA LEU A 100 -9.25 -7.06 5.38
C LEU A 100 -8.38 -5.84 5.64
N SER A 101 -7.05 -5.98 5.67
CA SER A 101 -6.11 -4.86 5.78
C SER A 101 -6.35 -3.82 4.69
N PHE A 102 -6.46 -4.27 3.44
CA PHE A 102 -6.68 -3.36 2.31
C PHE A 102 -8.03 -2.63 2.42
N ILE A 103 -9.11 -3.35 2.73
CA ILE A 103 -10.45 -2.78 2.92
C ILE A 103 -10.46 -1.78 4.08
N LEU A 104 -9.86 -2.12 5.22
CA LEU A 104 -9.77 -1.22 6.37
C LEU A 104 -8.99 0.03 6.04
N GLY A 105 -7.85 -0.07 5.35
CA GLY A 105 -7.09 1.10 4.92
C GLY A 105 -7.89 1.98 3.96
N PHE A 106 -8.67 1.39 3.05
CA PHE A 106 -9.58 2.13 2.20
C PHE A 106 -10.64 2.90 3.00
N ILE A 107 -11.32 2.22 3.93
CA ILE A 107 -12.33 2.82 4.81
C ILE A 107 -11.72 3.96 5.64
N ILE A 108 -10.56 3.72 6.26
CA ILE A 108 -9.84 4.72 7.08
C ILE A 108 -9.48 5.95 6.25
N SER A 109 -9.06 5.77 4.99
CA SER A 109 -8.77 6.88 4.09
C SER A 109 -9.98 7.76 3.74
N PHE A 110 -11.20 7.25 3.91
CA PHE A 110 -12.41 8.06 3.81
C PHE A 110 -12.82 8.67 5.16
N ILE A 111 -12.63 7.95 6.26
CA ILE A 111 -13.03 8.41 7.60
C ILE A 111 -12.16 9.55 8.11
N ILE A 112 -10.83 9.50 7.92
CA ILE A 112 -9.91 10.50 8.47
C ILE A 112 -10.26 11.94 8.02
N PRO A 113 -10.56 12.22 6.74
CA PRO A 113 -11.02 13.54 6.31
C PRO A 113 -12.24 14.06 7.09
N PHE A 114 -13.22 13.20 7.39
CA PHE A 114 -14.40 13.60 8.17
C PHE A 114 -14.05 13.90 9.63
N ILE A 115 -13.14 13.13 10.23
CA ILE A 115 -12.64 13.40 11.58
C ILE A 115 -11.89 14.74 11.59
N LEU A 116 -11.02 14.97 10.61
CA LEU A 116 -10.27 16.22 10.49
C LEU A 116 -11.21 17.42 10.28
N MET A 117 -12.32 17.25 9.54
CA MET A 117 -13.32 18.30 9.35
C MET A 117 -14.09 18.66 10.63
N ALA A 118 -14.26 17.72 11.56
CA ALA A 118 -14.89 17.95 12.86
C ALA A 118 -13.91 18.40 13.95
N SER A 119 -12.61 18.41 13.64
CA SER A 119 -11.52 18.74 14.55
C SER A 119 -11.10 20.21 14.38
N PRO A 120 -10.31 20.78 15.32
CA PRO A 120 -9.81 22.16 15.18
C PRO A 120 -8.73 22.33 14.10
N TYR A 121 -8.41 21.27 13.33
CA TYR A 121 -7.40 21.32 12.30
C TYR A 121 -7.95 21.92 11.00
N THR A 122 -7.23 22.88 10.43
CA THR A 122 -7.52 23.56 9.18
C THR A 122 -6.53 23.15 8.09
N SER A 123 -6.99 22.97 6.85
CA SER A 123 -6.10 22.58 5.75
C SER A 123 -5.27 23.75 5.24
N CYS A 124 -3.98 23.53 5.04
CA CYS A 124 -3.08 24.49 4.39
C CYS A 124 -3.28 24.42 2.87
N ASN A 125 -4.34 25.05 2.33
CA ASN A 125 -4.66 25.01 0.91
C ASN A 125 -3.75 25.90 0.02
N ILE A 126 -2.44 25.88 0.26
CA ILE A 126 -1.44 26.69 -0.44
C ILE A 126 -0.50 25.76 -1.21
N GLY A 127 -0.77 25.54 -2.49
CA GLY A 127 0.16 24.85 -3.42
C GLY A 127 0.62 23.47 -2.94
N LYS A 128 1.93 23.32 -2.67
CA LYS A 128 2.56 22.05 -2.23
C LYS A 128 2.16 21.60 -0.82
N TYR A 129 1.46 22.44 -0.05
CA TYR A 129 1.11 22.17 1.35
C TYR A 129 -0.31 21.61 1.55
N SER A 130 -1.02 21.28 0.47
CA SER A 130 -2.43 20.85 0.49
C SER A 130 -2.70 19.57 1.30
N ASN A 131 -1.67 18.77 1.56
CA ASN A 131 -1.77 17.56 2.38
C ASN A 131 -1.56 17.82 3.89
N TYR A 132 -1.26 19.05 4.30
CA TYR A 132 -1.04 19.42 5.70
C TYR A 132 -2.29 20.04 6.33
N TYR A 133 -2.56 19.63 7.57
CA TYR A 133 -3.63 20.10 8.43
C TYR A 133 -3.01 20.68 9.70
N VAL A 134 -3.36 21.91 10.07
CA VAL A 134 -2.76 22.62 11.22
C VAL A 134 -3.83 23.20 12.13
N ILE A 135 -3.57 23.23 13.44
CA ILE A 135 -4.49 23.83 14.43
C ILE A 135 -4.52 25.36 14.28
N THR A 136 -3.36 25.98 14.01
CA THR A 136 -3.24 27.44 13.83
C THR A 136 -2.78 27.76 12.40
N PRO A 137 -3.50 28.60 11.64
CA PRO A 137 -3.14 28.92 10.24
C PRO A 137 -1.74 29.53 10.05
N SER A 138 -1.17 30.16 11.09
CA SER A 138 0.20 30.69 11.07
C SER A 138 1.26 29.60 10.93
N LEU A 139 0.96 28.36 11.37
CA LEU A 139 1.86 27.20 11.27
C LEU A 139 2.04 26.75 9.81
N CYS A 140 1.11 27.06 8.89
CA CYS A 140 1.29 26.74 7.47
C CYS A 140 2.54 27.41 6.87
N LYS A 141 3.00 28.53 7.44
CA LYS A 141 4.18 29.28 6.96
C LYS A 141 5.51 28.74 7.50
N THR A 142 5.46 27.90 8.52
CA THR A 142 6.64 27.34 9.19
C THR A 142 6.93 25.89 8.80
N ILE A 143 6.09 25.28 7.95
CA ILE A 143 6.33 23.93 7.43
C ILE A 143 7.47 23.99 6.41
N ASP A 144 8.64 23.47 6.77
CA ASP A 144 9.71 23.12 5.82
C ASP A 144 9.53 21.64 5.43
N PRO A 145 9.04 21.34 4.21
CA PRO A 145 8.79 19.97 3.78
C PRO A 145 10.09 19.17 3.55
N ASP A 146 11.26 19.82 3.59
CA ASP A 146 12.59 19.18 3.48
C ASP A 146 13.33 19.12 4.83
N GLU A 147 12.74 19.59 5.94
CA GLU A 147 13.40 19.62 7.26
C GLU A 147 13.82 18.21 7.73
N TRP A 148 13.06 17.19 7.34
CA TRP A 148 13.32 15.80 7.72
C TRP A 148 14.45 15.15 6.92
N LYS A 149 14.83 15.66 5.74
CA LYS A 149 16.02 15.18 5.00
C LYS A 149 17.33 15.60 5.68
N LYS A 150 17.27 16.59 6.57
CA LYS A 150 18.43 17.15 7.27
C LYS A 150 18.69 16.50 8.64
N ARG A 151 17.81 15.62 9.10
CA ARG A 151 17.89 14.96 10.41
C ARG A 151 18.18 13.47 10.26
#